data_AF-A0A0C1GJS0-F1
#
_entry.id   AF-A0A0C1GJS0-F1
#
_cell.length_a   1.000
_cell.length_b   1.000
_cell.length_c   1.000
_cell.angle_alpha   90.00
_cell.angle_beta   90.00
_cell.angle_gamma   90.00
#
_symmetry.space_group_name_H-M   'P 1'
#
loop_
_entity.id
_entity.type
_entity.pdbx_description
1 polymer ?
#
loop_
_entity_poly.entity_id
_entity_poly.type
_entity_poly.pdbx_seq_one_letter_code
_entity_poly.pdbx_strand_id
1 'polypeptide(L)'
;VFTTLELPADKAEPDRCGSCRACLDSCPTDAFPAPYQVDARRCISYLTIEHKGVVAEELREKMGNRIYGCDDCLAACPWNKFAVAASDMRYAARDELKAPRLAELAVLDDAAFRAMFSGSPIKRIGRDRFVRNVLYAIGNSGLPELRAVAQGLTGDPDAAVA
;
A
#
# COMPACT_ATOMS: atom_id res chain seq x y z
N VAL A 1 5.65 7.98 22.37
CA VAL A 1 5.80 9.25 23.11
C VAL A 1 7.14 9.19 23.82
N PHE A 2 8.09 10.06 23.51
CA PHE A 2 9.35 10.15 24.28
C PHE A 2 9.10 11.02 25.50
N THR A 3 9.65 10.64 26.65
CA THR A 3 9.46 11.35 27.92
C THR A 3 10.72 11.32 28.76
N THR A 4 10.91 12.33 29.59
CA THR A 4 11.96 12.39 30.60
C THR A 4 11.49 11.90 31.97
N LEU A 5 10.22 11.49 32.08
CA LEU A 5 9.69 10.90 33.31
C LEU A 5 10.34 9.54 33.57
N GLU A 6 10.76 9.32 34.80
CA GLU A 6 11.25 8.02 35.25
C GLU A 6 10.07 7.08 35.49
N LEU A 7 9.80 6.22 34.51
CA LEU A 7 8.76 5.20 34.58
C LEU A 7 9.41 3.82 34.64
N PRO A 8 8.88 2.87 35.44
CA PRO A 8 9.36 1.50 35.42
C PRO A 8 9.14 0.91 34.02
N ALA A 9 10.18 0.26 33.49
CA ALA A 9 10.09 -0.43 32.20
C ALA A 9 9.31 -1.74 32.35
N ASP A 10 8.42 -1.99 31.37
CA ASP A 10 7.75 -3.29 31.24
C ASP A 10 8.74 -4.37 30.79
N LYS A 11 8.37 -5.64 31.04
CA LYS A 11 9.13 -6.80 30.55
C LYS A 11 8.86 -7.01 29.06
N ALA A 12 9.86 -7.53 28.35
CA ALA A 12 9.68 -7.95 26.96
C ALA A 12 8.71 -9.14 26.87
N GLU A 13 7.85 -9.12 25.85
CA GLU A 13 6.97 -10.25 25.52
C GLU A 13 7.75 -11.38 24.84
N PRO A 14 7.34 -12.65 25.04
CA PRO A 14 7.97 -13.78 24.37
C PRO A 14 7.63 -13.81 22.87
N ASP A 15 8.55 -14.32 22.07
CA ASP A 15 8.32 -14.60 20.66
C ASP A 15 7.31 -15.75 20.49
N ARG A 16 6.31 -15.52 19.63
CA ARG A 16 5.24 -16.47 19.33
C ARG A 16 5.26 -16.96 17.87
N CYS A 17 6.23 -16.52 17.06
CA CYS A 17 6.39 -16.98 15.68
C CYS A 17 6.87 -18.45 15.63
N GLY A 18 7.81 -18.84 16.51
CA GLY A 18 8.36 -20.19 16.53
C GLY A 18 8.97 -20.56 15.17
N SER A 19 8.53 -21.68 14.59
CA SER A 19 8.96 -22.13 13.24
C SER A 19 8.08 -21.60 12.09
N CYS A 20 7.10 -20.75 12.38
CA CYS A 20 6.17 -20.22 11.38
C CYS A 20 6.89 -19.38 10.31
N ARG A 21 6.53 -19.59 9.04
CA ARG A 21 7.05 -18.83 7.89
C ARG A 21 5.95 -18.19 7.02
N ALA A 22 4.70 -18.18 7.49
CA ALA A 22 3.53 -17.80 6.69
C ALA A 22 3.66 -16.42 6.01
N CYS A 23 4.20 -15.41 6.71
CA CYS A 23 4.39 -14.07 6.14
C CYS A 23 5.55 -13.98 5.13
N LEU A 24 6.56 -14.84 5.27
CA LEU A 24 7.67 -14.94 4.30
C LEU A 24 7.14 -15.58 3.02
N ASP A 25 6.41 -16.69 3.17
CA ASP A 25 5.92 -17.50 2.06
C ASP A 25 4.75 -16.82 1.31
N SER A 26 3.96 -15.96 1.98
CA SER A 26 2.84 -15.25 1.36
C SER A 26 3.23 -13.95 0.63
N CYS A 27 4.43 -13.43 0.86
CA CYS A 27 4.84 -12.13 0.33
C CYS A 27 4.97 -12.17 -1.20
N PRO A 28 4.15 -11.44 -1.98
CA PRO A 28 4.11 -11.60 -3.44
C PRO A 28 5.44 -11.27 -4.15
N THR A 29 6.25 -10.44 -3.51
CA THR A 29 7.52 -9.92 -4.05
C THR A 29 8.73 -10.49 -3.35
N ASP A 30 8.59 -11.50 -2.49
CA ASP A 30 9.72 -12.09 -1.75
C ASP A 30 10.52 -11.03 -0.99
N ALA A 31 9.82 -10.08 -0.34
CA ALA A 31 10.45 -8.96 0.36
C ALA A 31 11.11 -9.36 1.69
N PHE A 32 10.94 -10.60 2.14
CA PHE A 32 11.54 -11.12 3.36
C PHE A 32 12.69 -12.09 3.03
N PRO A 33 13.95 -11.63 2.95
CA PRO A 33 15.08 -12.52 2.68
C PRO A 33 15.35 -13.52 3.83
N ALA A 34 14.94 -13.16 5.05
CA ALA A 34 15.05 -13.98 6.26
C ALA A 34 13.99 -13.56 7.28
N PRO A 35 13.71 -14.38 8.32
CA PRO A 35 12.87 -13.97 9.43
C PRO A 35 13.34 -12.64 10.04
N TYR A 36 12.37 -11.78 10.38
CA TYR A 36 12.61 -10.45 10.99
C TYR A 36 13.42 -9.47 10.13
N GLN A 37 13.57 -9.73 8.82
CA GLN A 37 14.25 -8.82 7.88
C GLN A 37 13.33 -8.48 6.71
N VAL A 38 13.35 -7.23 6.28
CA VAL A 38 12.57 -6.73 5.14
C VAL A 38 13.47 -5.98 4.18
N ASP A 39 13.47 -6.38 2.91
CA ASP A 39 13.99 -5.55 1.82
C ASP A 39 12.89 -4.57 1.35
N ALA A 40 13.00 -3.32 1.81
CA ALA A 40 12.04 -2.26 1.47
C ALA A 40 11.91 -2.03 -0.03
N ARG A 41 12.97 -2.27 -0.82
CA ARG A 41 12.95 -2.07 -2.29
C ARG A 41 12.01 -3.05 -3.00
N ARG A 42 11.62 -4.14 -2.33
CA ARG A 42 10.68 -5.14 -2.83
C ARG A 42 9.33 -5.09 -2.12
N CYS A 43 9.26 -4.50 -0.92
CA CYS A 43 8.04 -4.41 -0.14
C CYS A 43 6.99 -3.54 -0.84
N ILE A 44 5.82 -4.11 -1.19
CA ILE A 44 4.73 -3.40 -1.87
C ILE A 44 4.26 -2.17 -1.06
N SER A 45 4.24 -2.26 0.27
CA SER A 45 3.89 -1.13 1.13
C SER A 45 4.87 0.05 0.94
N TYR A 46 6.18 -0.22 0.92
CA TYR A 46 7.18 0.81 0.63
C TYR A 46 7.07 1.33 -0.80
N LEU A 47 6.91 0.44 -1.78
CA LEU A 47 6.81 0.80 -3.20
C LEU A 47 5.62 1.72 -3.47
N THR A 48 4.48 1.48 -2.82
CA THR A 48 3.27 2.28 -3.00
C THR A 48 3.27 3.58 -2.19
N ILE A 49 3.97 3.63 -1.04
CA ILE A 49 3.90 4.77 -0.11
C ILE A 49 5.13 5.68 -0.19
N GLU A 50 6.34 5.12 -0.22
CA GLU A 50 7.58 5.88 -0.08
C GLU A 50 8.33 6.04 -1.41
N HIS A 51 8.35 5.00 -2.25
CA HIS A 51 9.09 5.03 -3.53
C HIS A 51 8.51 6.07 -4.49
N LYS A 52 9.35 7.00 -4.96
CA LYS A 52 8.93 8.11 -5.85
C LYS A 52 9.01 7.79 -7.34
N GLY A 53 9.98 6.97 -7.74
CA GLY A 53 10.26 6.71 -9.15
C GLY A 53 9.39 5.61 -9.75
N VAL A 54 9.80 5.15 -10.93
CA VAL A 54 9.22 3.98 -11.59
C VAL A 54 9.53 2.71 -10.78
N VAL A 55 8.54 1.85 -10.56
CA VAL A 55 8.75 0.54 -9.93
C VAL A 55 9.42 -0.40 -10.94
N ALA A 56 10.36 -1.21 -10.47
CA ALA A 56 11.06 -2.20 -11.30
C ALA A 56 10.04 -3.14 -11.98
N GLU A 57 10.25 -3.43 -13.27
CA GLU A 57 9.26 -4.11 -14.12
C GLU A 57 8.84 -5.46 -13.56
N GLU A 58 9.80 -6.24 -13.04
CA GLU A 58 9.59 -7.56 -12.46
C GLU A 58 8.71 -7.55 -11.20
N LEU A 59 8.46 -6.39 -10.60
CA LEU A 59 7.62 -6.23 -9.42
C LEU A 59 6.20 -5.74 -9.77
N ARG A 60 5.98 -5.12 -10.92
CA ARG A 60 4.71 -4.45 -11.26
C ARG A 60 3.52 -5.42 -11.29
N GLU A 61 3.70 -6.57 -11.92
CA GLU A 61 2.65 -7.61 -11.96
C GLU A 61 2.32 -8.14 -10.56
N LYS A 62 3.36 -8.36 -9.74
CA LYS A 62 3.26 -8.88 -8.38
C LYS A 62 2.54 -7.92 -7.41
N MET A 63 2.42 -6.63 -7.76
CA MET A 63 1.65 -5.68 -6.95
C MET A 63 0.14 -5.95 -7.01
N GLY A 64 -0.37 -6.58 -8.06
CA GLY A 64 -1.80 -6.81 -8.26
C GLY A 64 -2.58 -5.48 -8.29
N ASN A 65 -3.63 -5.38 -7.48
CA ASN A 65 -4.46 -4.18 -7.35
C ASN A 65 -4.11 -3.28 -6.15
N ARG A 66 -2.94 -3.46 -5.53
CA ARG A 66 -2.53 -2.70 -4.34
C ARG A 66 -2.05 -1.30 -4.73
N ILE A 67 -2.91 -0.32 -4.52
CA ILE A 67 -2.64 1.08 -4.88
C ILE A 67 -2.07 1.93 -3.73
N TYR A 68 -2.21 1.46 -2.48
CA TYR A 68 -1.66 2.10 -1.28
C TYR A 68 -1.53 1.08 -0.15
N GLY A 69 -0.29 0.78 0.27
CA GLY A 69 -0.02 -0.22 1.30
C GLY A 69 -0.12 -1.67 0.82
N CYS A 70 0.15 -2.60 1.72
CA CYS A 70 -0.01 -4.04 1.51
C CYS A 70 -0.17 -4.72 2.87
N ASP A 71 -1.20 -5.55 3.00
CA ASP A 71 -1.53 -6.25 4.25
C ASP A 71 -1.28 -7.76 4.17
N ASP A 72 -0.69 -8.28 3.09
CA ASP A 72 -0.61 -9.74 2.85
C ASP A 72 0.17 -10.50 3.93
N CYS A 73 1.26 -9.90 4.43
CA CYS A 73 2.05 -10.50 5.50
C CYS A 73 1.28 -10.53 6.84
N LEU A 74 0.41 -9.54 7.07
CA LEU A 74 -0.45 -9.47 8.24
C LEU A 74 -1.65 -10.41 8.09
N ALA A 75 -2.27 -10.47 6.92
CA ALA A 75 -3.40 -11.34 6.59
C ALA A 75 -3.03 -12.83 6.69
N ALA A 76 -1.80 -13.19 6.30
CA ALA A 76 -1.29 -14.56 6.44
C ALA A 76 -0.85 -14.91 7.87
N CYS A 77 -0.70 -13.94 8.77
CA CYS A 77 -0.19 -14.18 10.11
C CYS A 77 -1.24 -14.94 10.96
N PRO A 78 -0.91 -16.13 11.52
CA PRO A 78 -1.86 -16.91 12.32
C PRO A 78 -2.25 -16.23 13.64
N TRP A 79 -1.48 -15.24 14.09
CA TRP A 79 -1.79 -14.45 15.28
C TRP A 79 -2.77 -13.31 14.99
N ASN A 80 -2.90 -12.87 13.74
CA ASN A 80 -3.81 -11.79 13.38
C ASN A 80 -5.29 -12.19 13.53
N LYS A 81 -5.60 -13.49 13.62
CA LYS A 81 -6.95 -13.99 13.95
C LYS A 81 -7.43 -13.57 15.33
N PHE A 82 -6.52 -13.20 16.23
CA PHE A 82 -6.84 -12.70 17.56
C PHE A 82 -6.96 -11.16 17.61
N ALA A 83 -6.77 -10.49 16.48
CA ALA A 83 -6.92 -9.04 16.40
C ALA A 83 -8.39 -8.65 16.66
N VAL A 84 -8.57 -7.55 17.39
CA VAL A 84 -9.89 -6.99 17.69
C VAL A 84 -10.13 -5.81 16.76
N ALA A 85 -11.28 -5.78 16.10
CA ALA A 85 -11.66 -4.65 15.25
C ALA A 85 -11.73 -3.37 16.08
N ALA A 86 -11.18 -2.27 15.54
CA ALA A 86 -11.24 -0.99 16.19
C ALA A 86 -12.71 -0.52 16.33
N SER A 87 -13.05 0.04 17.48
CA SER A 87 -14.40 0.49 17.81
C SER A 87 -14.64 1.99 17.58
N ASP A 88 -13.58 2.76 17.32
CA ASP A 88 -13.70 4.19 17.04
C ASP A 88 -14.20 4.42 15.59
N MET A 89 -15.30 5.15 15.45
CA MET A 89 -15.93 5.44 14.16
C MET A 89 -15.00 6.13 13.17
N ARG A 90 -13.95 6.83 13.63
CA ARG A 90 -12.97 7.50 12.76
C ARG A 90 -12.11 6.52 11.96
N TYR A 91 -12.08 5.24 12.33
CA TYR A 91 -11.42 4.19 11.56
C TYR A 91 -12.29 3.62 10.43
N ALA A 92 -13.59 3.93 10.39
CA ALA A 92 -14.43 3.51 9.29
C ALA A 92 -14.04 4.26 8.01
N ALA A 93 -13.81 3.49 6.93
CA ALA A 93 -13.59 4.09 5.62
C ALA A 93 -14.84 4.88 5.19
N ARG A 94 -14.63 6.10 4.69
CA ARG A 94 -15.65 6.88 3.99
C ARG A 94 -16.22 6.06 2.83
N ASP A 95 -17.51 6.17 2.57
CA ASP A 95 -18.17 5.35 1.57
C ASP A 95 -17.57 5.53 0.17
N GLU A 96 -17.21 6.76 -0.20
CA GLU A 96 -16.53 7.06 -1.48
C GLU A 96 -15.15 6.38 -1.62
N LEU A 97 -14.54 5.93 -0.52
CA LEU A 97 -13.23 5.27 -0.49
C LEU A 97 -13.35 3.73 -0.41
N LYS A 98 -14.57 3.19 -0.40
CA LYS A 98 -14.81 1.75 -0.45
C LYS A 98 -14.74 1.26 -1.91
N ALA A 99 -13.60 0.69 -2.27
CA ALA A 99 -13.34 0.13 -3.61
C ALA A 99 -13.70 1.08 -4.78
N PRO A 100 -13.17 2.32 -4.81
CA PRO A 100 -13.41 3.25 -5.91
C PRO A 100 -12.91 2.69 -7.25
N ARG A 101 -13.55 3.10 -8.35
CA ARG A 101 -13.22 2.58 -9.69
C ARG A 101 -11.84 3.08 -10.12
N LEU A 102 -10.99 2.19 -10.62
CA LEU A 102 -9.64 2.54 -11.10
C LEU A 102 -9.67 3.66 -12.14
N ALA A 103 -10.67 3.67 -13.03
CA ALA A 103 -10.86 4.72 -14.03
C ALA A 103 -11.05 6.12 -13.42
N GLU A 104 -11.75 6.23 -12.28
CA GLU A 104 -11.97 7.51 -11.60
C GLU A 104 -10.71 7.99 -10.88
N LEU A 105 -9.98 7.04 -10.28
CA LEU A 105 -8.75 7.33 -9.55
C LEU A 105 -7.61 7.77 -10.48
N ALA A 106 -7.51 7.18 -11.68
CA ALA A 106 -6.43 7.46 -12.63
C ALA A 106 -6.48 8.89 -13.16
N VAL A 107 -7.66 9.49 -13.25
CA VAL A 107 -7.88 10.82 -13.86
C VAL A 107 -7.90 11.96 -12.84
N LEU A 108 -7.55 11.69 -11.58
CA LEU A 108 -7.45 12.75 -10.57
C LEU A 108 -6.32 13.72 -10.93
N ASP A 109 -6.65 15.01 -11.01
CA ASP A 109 -5.67 16.09 -10.92
C ASP A 109 -5.24 16.32 -9.45
N ASP A 110 -4.25 17.19 -9.23
CA ASP A 110 -3.76 17.47 -7.87
C ASP A 110 -4.85 18.05 -6.95
N ALA A 111 -5.76 18.87 -7.49
CA ALA A 111 -6.82 19.50 -6.70
C ALA A 111 -7.86 18.47 -6.24
N ALA A 112 -8.33 17.63 -7.16
CA ALA A 112 -9.27 16.54 -6.92
C ALA A 112 -8.66 15.48 -6.00
N PHE A 113 -7.39 15.12 -6.20
CA PHE A 113 -6.65 14.20 -5.32
C PHE A 113 -6.61 14.74 -3.88
N ARG A 114 -6.21 16.00 -3.69
CA ARG A 114 -6.12 16.63 -2.36
C ARG A 114 -7.47 16.74 -1.67
N ALA A 115 -8.54 17.01 -2.43
CA ALA A 115 -9.90 17.07 -1.92
C ALA A 115 -10.38 15.68 -1.48
N MET A 116 -10.23 14.67 -2.35
CA MET A 116 -10.65 13.30 -2.10
C MET A 116 -9.98 12.71 -0.85
N PHE A 117 -8.65 12.84 -0.75
CA PHE A 117 -7.86 12.25 0.34
C PHE A 117 -7.61 13.18 1.52
N SER A 118 -8.34 14.30 1.64
CA SER A 118 -8.21 15.16 2.82
C SER A 118 -8.48 14.39 4.12
N GLY A 119 -7.59 14.54 5.11
CA GLY A 119 -7.64 13.79 6.37
C GLY A 119 -7.19 12.32 6.26
N SER A 120 -6.82 11.84 5.07
CA SER A 120 -6.28 10.49 4.87
C SER A 120 -4.74 10.52 4.79
N PRO A 121 -4.04 9.49 5.32
CA PRO A 121 -2.61 9.30 5.09
C PRO A 121 -2.21 9.26 3.61
N ILE A 122 -3.13 8.85 2.71
CA ILE A 122 -2.92 8.80 1.26
C ILE A 122 -2.53 10.18 0.72
N LYS A 123 -3.07 11.28 1.27
CA LYS A 123 -2.73 12.64 0.82
C LYS A 123 -1.23 12.94 0.89
N ARG A 124 -0.48 12.28 1.80
CA ARG A 124 0.97 12.48 1.95
C ARG A 124 1.75 12.01 0.72
N ILE A 125 1.26 11.01 -0.01
CA ILE A 125 2.05 10.45 -1.12
C ILE A 125 2.01 11.34 -2.36
N GLY A 126 0.99 12.19 -2.49
CA GLY A 126 0.78 13.05 -3.65
C GLY A 126 0.14 12.31 -4.83
N ARG A 127 -0.40 13.08 -5.77
CA ARG A 127 -1.17 12.58 -6.91
C ARG A 127 -0.34 11.63 -7.77
N ASP A 128 0.90 11.97 -8.11
CA ASP A 128 1.66 11.23 -9.14
C ASP A 128 2.01 9.82 -8.68
N ARG A 129 2.53 9.65 -7.46
CA ARG A 129 2.77 8.32 -6.87
C ARG A 129 1.49 7.49 -6.80
N PHE A 130 0.38 8.13 -6.45
CA PHE A 130 -0.91 7.45 -6.37
C PHE A 130 -1.39 6.98 -7.75
N VAL A 131 -1.42 7.87 -8.74
CA VAL A 131 -1.86 7.56 -10.11
C VAL A 131 -0.94 6.54 -10.77
N ARG A 132 0.38 6.60 -10.56
CA ARG A 132 1.33 5.56 -10.97
C ARG A 132 0.91 4.18 -10.43
N ASN A 133 0.57 4.08 -9.15
CA ASN A 133 0.13 2.81 -8.57
C ASN A 133 -1.21 2.33 -9.16
N VAL A 134 -2.13 3.26 -9.42
CA VAL A 134 -3.42 2.97 -10.08
C VAL A 134 -3.18 2.44 -11.50
N LEU A 135 -2.22 2.99 -12.25
CA LEU A 135 -1.87 2.51 -13.58
C LEU A 135 -1.33 1.07 -13.56
N TYR A 136 -0.53 0.70 -12.55
CA TYR A 136 -0.13 -0.71 -12.37
C TYR A 136 -1.34 -1.60 -12.08
N ALA A 137 -2.27 -1.16 -11.22
CA ALA A 137 -3.51 -1.90 -10.97
C ALA A 137 -4.39 -2.02 -12.23
N ILE A 138 -4.46 -0.99 -13.07
CA ILE A 138 -5.15 -1.03 -14.37
C ILE A 138 -4.51 -2.09 -15.27
N GLY A 139 -3.17 -2.07 -15.42
CA GLY A 139 -2.47 -3.07 -16.23
C GLY A 139 -2.70 -4.50 -15.74
N ASN A 140 -2.62 -4.70 -14.43
CA ASN A 140 -2.81 -6.01 -13.79
C ASN A 140 -4.27 -6.50 -13.83
N SER A 141 -5.25 -5.60 -14.02
CA SER A 141 -6.67 -5.98 -14.09
C SER A 141 -7.02 -6.78 -15.35
N GLY A 142 -6.25 -6.62 -16.43
CA GLY A 142 -6.56 -7.22 -17.74
C GLY A 142 -7.85 -6.69 -18.39
N LEU A 143 -8.46 -5.63 -17.85
CA LEU A 143 -9.73 -5.07 -18.32
C LEU A 143 -9.51 -4.16 -19.55
N PRO A 144 -9.97 -4.56 -20.77
CA PRO A 144 -9.72 -3.79 -21.99
C PRO A 144 -10.31 -2.38 -21.98
N GLU A 145 -11.42 -2.17 -21.27
CA GLU A 145 -12.11 -0.88 -21.16
C GLU A 145 -11.28 0.19 -20.45
N LEU A 146 -10.31 -0.20 -19.61
CA LEU A 146 -9.42 0.73 -18.91
C LEU A 146 -8.23 1.18 -19.78
N ARG A 147 -8.03 0.58 -20.95
CA ARG A 147 -6.92 0.89 -21.85
C ARG A 147 -6.91 2.36 -22.26
N ALA A 148 -8.08 2.91 -22.62
CA ALA A 148 -8.19 4.30 -23.07
C ALA A 148 -7.80 5.28 -21.96
N VAL A 149 -8.15 4.96 -20.70
CA VAL A 149 -7.77 5.78 -19.53
C VAL A 149 -6.26 5.79 -19.34
N ALA A 150 -5.62 4.62 -19.36
CA ALA A 150 -4.17 4.53 -19.22
C ALA A 150 -3.42 5.23 -20.39
N GLN A 151 -3.90 5.06 -21.63
CA GLN A 151 -3.32 5.73 -22.79
C GLN A 151 -3.44 7.26 -22.72
N GLY A 152 -4.47 7.79 -22.06
CA GLY A 152 -4.63 9.23 -21.84
C GLY A 152 -3.54 9.84 -20.95
N LEU A 153 -2.80 9.03 -20.20
CA LEU A 153 -1.77 9.48 -19.26
C LEU A 153 -0.34 9.37 -19.80
N THR A 154 -0.11 8.86 -21.01
CA THR A 154 1.25 8.76 -21.60
C THR A 154 1.91 10.11 -21.89
N GLY A 155 1.16 11.21 -21.76
CA GLY A 155 1.66 12.58 -21.88
C GLY A 155 1.70 13.34 -20.55
N ASP A 156 1.57 12.65 -19.42
CA ASP A 156 1.61 13.25 -18.09
C ASP A 156 2.97 13.95 -17.86
N PRO A 157 3.00 15.11 -17.18
CA PRO A 157 4.26 15.78 -16.86
C PRO A 157 5.16 14.97 -15.91
N ASP A 158 4.61 14.06 -15.10
CA ASP A 158 5.42 13.16 -14.27
C ASP A 158 5.85 11.93 -15.07
N ALA A 159 7.16 11.71 -15.15
CA ALA A 159 7.76 10.64 -15.93
C ALA A 159 7.49 9.22 -15.39
N ALA A 160 6.99 9.07 -14.16
CA ALA A 160 6.58 7.77 -13.66
C ALA A 160 5.10 7.46 -13.96
N VAL A 161 4.31 8.49 -14.27
CA VAL A 161 2.92 8.37 -14.73
C VAL A 161 2.85 8.18 -16.25
N ALA A 162 3.70 8.89 -16.99
CA ALA A 162 3.81 8.79 -18.46
C ALA A 162 4.35 7.44 -18.94
#